data_AF-A0A7C9I311-F1
#
_entry.id   AF-A0A7C9I311-F1
#
_cell.length_a   1.000
_cell.length_b   1.000
_cell.length_c   1.000
_cell.angle_alpha   90.00
_cell.angle_beta   90.00
_cell.angle_gamma   90.00
#
_symmetry.space_group_name_H-M   'P 1'
#
loop_
_entity.id
_entity.type
_entity.pdbx_description
1 polymer ?
#
loop_
_entity_poly.entity_id
_entity_poly.type
_entity_poly.pdbx_seq_one_letter_code
_entity_poly.pdbx_strand_id
1 'polypeptide(L)' 'MTEAMERMNRQYRHILQGLQANAERDVRLARAAGDLQATAKAQARLDTLRAALDIYAASHLVAHGTRPWPPPERP' A
#
# COMPACT_ATOMS: atom_id res chain seq x y z
N MET A 1 -4.73 22.75 -5.23
CA MET A 1 -4.49 21.52 -6.02
C MET A 1 -5.53 21.52 -7.14
N THR A 2 -5.20 21.15 -8.37
CA THR A 2 -6.20 21.17 -9.45
C THR A 2 -7.18 20.00 -9.27
N GLU A 3 -8.45 20.16 -9.65
CA GLU A 3 -9.44 19.09 -9.53
C GLU A 3 -9.03 17.78 -10.23
N ALA A 4 -8.24 17.89 -11.30
CA ALA A 4 -7.67 16.76 -12.02
C ALA A 4 -6.71 15.94 -11.14
N MET A 5 -5.85 16.59 -10.36
CA MET A 5 -4.94 15.92 -9.41
C MET A 5 -5.72 15.26 -8.27
N GLU A 6 -6.80 15.88 -7.79
CA GLU A 6 -7.64 15.28 -6.75
C GLU A 6 -8.39 14.03 -7.22
N ARG A 7 -8.96 14.05 -8.43
CA ARG A 7 -9.59 12.87 -9.04
C ARG A 7 -8.58 11.74 -9.22
N MET A 8 -7.40 12.07 -9.74
CA MET A 8 -6.29 11.13 -9.92
C MET A 8 -5.89 10.50 -8.58
N ASN A 9 -5.67 11.31 -7.54
CA ASN A 9 -5.27 10.82 -6.21
C ASN A 9 -6.33 9.92 -5.57
N ARG A 10 -7.63 10.23 -5.74
CA ARG A 10 -8.72 9.35 -5.28
C ARG A 10 -8.72 8.01 -6.01
N GLN A 11 -8.54 8.00 -7.33
CA GLN A 11 -8.50 6.77 -8.10
C GLN A 11 -7.31 5.89 -7.72
N TYR A 12 -6.11 6.49 -7.61
CA TYR A 12 -4.93 5.77 -7.12
C TYR A 12 -5.16 5.20 -5.72
N ARG A 13 -5.74 5.98 -4.80
CA ARG A 13 -6.05 5.51 -3.45
C ARG A 13 -6.92 4.26 -3.46
N HIS A 14 -7.97 4.24 -4.28
CA HIS A 14 -8.85 3.08 -4.40
C HIS A 14 -8.12 1.83 -4.91
N ILE A 15 -7.31 1.98 -5.96
CA ILE A 15 -6.52 0.88 -6.54
C ILE A 15 -5.52 0.33 -5.51
N LEU A 16 -4.78 1.22 -4.85
CA LEU A 16 -3.74 0.83 -3.89
C LEU A 16 -4.33 0.19 -2.63
N GLN A 17 -5.50 0.66 -2.16
CA GLN A 17 -6.24 0.00 -1.07
C GLN A 17 -6.63 -1.43 -1.45
N GLY A 18 -7.09 -1.67 -2.68
CA GLY A 18 -7.37 -3.01 -3.19
C GLY A 18 -6.14 -3.91 -3.21
N LEU A 19 -5.00 -3.39 -3.68
CA LEU A 19 -3.73 -4.13 -3.71
C LEU A 19 -3.25 -4.50 -2.30
N GLN A 20 -3.31 -3.56 -1.35
CA GLN A 20 -2.92 -3.82 0.03
C GLN A 20 -3.83 -4.85 0.68
N ALA A 21 -5.15 -4.72 0.53
CA ALA A 21 -6.11 -5.66 1.09
C ALA A 21 -5.91 -7.09 0.53
N ASN A 22 -5.58 -7.22 -0.76
CA ASN A 22 -5.27 -8.50 -1.37
C ASN A 22 -3.96 -9.10 -0.81
N ALA A 23 -2.89 -8.31 -0.69
CA ALA A 23 -1.63 -8.79 -0.12
C ALA A 23 -1.79 -9.24 1.35
N GLU A 24 -2.58 -8.51 2.14
CA GLU A 24 -2.91 -8.90 3.51
C GLU A 24 -3.75 -10.19 3.56
N ARG A 25 -4.70 -10.33 2.63
CA ARG A 25 -5.48 -11.57 2.49
C ARG A 25 -4.60 -12.76 2.13
N ASP A 26 -3.64 -12.60 1.21
CA ASP A 26 -2.73 -13.67 0.80
C ASP A 26 -1.89 -14.17 1.97
N VAL A 27 -1.40 -13.26 2.82
CA VAL A 27 -0.70 -13.62 4.07
C VAL A 27 -1.62 -14.43 4.98
N ARG A 28 -2.88 -14.00 5.19
CA ARG A 28 -3.83 -14.73 6.03
C ARG A 28 -4.11 -16.13 5.49
N LEU A 29 -4.29 -16.26 4.17
CA LEU A 29 -4.54 -17.55 3.53
C LEU A 29 -3.34 -18.49 3.63
N ALA A 30 -2.12 -17.99 3.39
CA ALA A 30 -0.90 -18.78 3.53
C ALA A 30 -0.68 -19.27 4.97
N ARG A 31 -0.94 -18.39 5.96
CA ARG A 31 -0.90 -18.76 7.39
C ARG A 31 -1.93 -19.81 7.74
N ALA A 32 -3.17 -19.66 7.27
CA ALA A 32 -4.25 -20.61 7.51
C ALA A 32 -3.97 -21.99 6.88
N ALA A 33 -3.23 -22.04 5.77
CA ALA A 33 -2.81 -23.27 5.13
C ALA A 33 -1.62 -23.96 5.83
N GLY A 34 -0.98 -23.31 6.82
CA GLY A 34 0.19 -23.85 7.52
C GLY A 34 1.48 -23.90 6.68
N ASP A 35 1.48 -23.30 5.49
CA ASP A 35 2.66 -23.27 4.61
C ASP A 35 3.59 -22.12 5.01
N LEU A 36 4.67 -22.46 5.72
CA LEU A 36 5.67 -21.51 6.20
C LEU A 36 6.39 -20.78 5.06
N GLN A 37 6.67 -21.48 3.96
CA GLN A 37 7.39 -20.89 2.83
C GLN A 37 6.49 -19.91 2.08
N ALA A 38 5.23 -20.29 1.81
CA ALA A 38 4.26 -19.41 1.21
C ALA A 38 3.96 -18.21 2.10
N THR A 39 3.89 -18.40 3.43
CA THR A 39 3.70 -17.32 4.40
C THR A 39 4.85 -16.32 4.35
N ALA A 40 6.10 -16.78 4.41
CA ALA A 40 7.27 -15.91 4.33
C ALA A 40 7.29 -15.11 3.02
N LYS A 41 6.97 -15.77 1.90
CA LYS A 41 6.91 -15.12 0.58
C LYS A 41 5.78 -14.09 0.49
N ALA A 42 4.59 -14.41 1.01
CA ALA A 42 3.46 -13.48 1.04
C ALA A 42 3.76 -12.27 1.94
N GLN A 43 4.38 -12.51 3.10
CA GLN A 43 4.77 -11.45 4.02
C GLN A 43 5.80 -10.50 3.38
N ALA A 44 6.84 -11.04 2.74
CA ALA A 44 7.84 -10.24 2.04
C ALA A 44 7.22 -9.35 0.94
N ARG A 45 6.21 -9.86 0.22
CA ARG A 45 5.46 -9.08 -0.78
C ARG A 45 4.66 -7.94 -0.15
N LEU A 46 3.96 -8.21 0.95
CA LEU A 46 3.21 -7.20 1.70
C LEU A 46 4.14 -6.10 2.23
N ASP A 47 5.29 -6.48 2.78
CA ASP A 47 6.27 -5.53 3.31
C ASP A 47 6.90 -4.70 2.19
N THR A 48 7.21 -5.31 1.05
CA THR A 48 7.69 -4.60 -0.15
C THR A 48 6.66 -3.59 -0.66
N LEU A 49 5.38 -3.97 -0.72
CA LEU A 49 4.30 -3.07 -1.13
C LEU A 49 4.20 -1.87 -0.17
N ARG A 50 4.24 -2.12 1.14
CA ARG A 50 4.21 -1.04 2.15
C ARG A 50 5.38 -0.07 1.99
N ALA A 51 6.60 -0.59 1.82
CA ALA A 51 7.77 0.24 1.59
C ALA A 51 7.66 1.08 0.30
N ALA A 52 7.19 0.48 -0.80
CA ALA A 52 6.99 1.19 -2.06
C ALA A 52 5.96 2.32 -1.94
N LEU A 53 4.87 2.07 -1.20
CA LEU A 53 3.87 3.09 -0.89
C LEU A 53 4.48 4.24 -0.10
N ASP A 54 5.24 3.95 0.96
CA ASP A 54 5.88 5.01 1.76
C ASP A 54 6.86 5.86 0.94
N ILE A 55 7.66 5.24 0.06
CA ILE A 55 8.57 5.94 -0.86
C ILE A 55 7.78 6.85 -1.81
N TYR A 56 6.70 6.36 -2.40
CA TYR A 56 5.86 7.16 -3.29
C TYR A 56 5.20 8.33 -2.55
N ALA A 57 4.68 8.10 -1.34
CA ALA A 57 4.06 9.14 -0.53
C ALA A 57 5.06 10.25 -0.17
N ALA A 58 6.30 9.87 0.17
CA ALA A 58 7.38 10.81 0.43
C ALA A 58 7.76 11.60 -0.83
N SER A 59 7.91 10.91 -1.97
CA SER A 59 8.23 11.55 -3.27
C SER A 59 7.15 12.55 -3.68
N HIS A 60 5.88 12.18 -3.53
CA HIS A 60 4.75 13.06 -3.84
C HIS A 60 4.68 14.27 -2.90
N LEU A 61 5.01 14.10 -1.62
CA LEU A 61 5.13 15.23 -0.68
C LEU A 61 6.21 16.21 -1.11
N VAL A 62 7.39 15.72 -1.52
CA VAL A 62 8.48 16.56 -2.02
C VAL A 62 8.08 17.29 -3.31
N ALA A 63 7.44 16.60 -4.25
CA ALA A 63 7.08 17.17 -5.55
C ALA A 63 5.89 18.13 -5.52
N HIS A 64 4.91 17.89 -4.64
CA HIS A 64 3.61 18.58 -4.68
C HIS A 64 3.22 19.28 -3.37
N GLY A 65 4.07 19.21 -2.33
CA GLY A 65 3.81 19.80 -1.02
C GLY A 65 2.71 19.11 -0.21
N THR A 66 2.12 18.03 -0.73
CA THR A 66 1.06 17.26 -0.08
C THR A 66 1.29 15.77 -0.22
N ARG A 67 0.83 14.99 0.76
CA ARG A 67 0.79 13.53 0.63
C ARG A 67 -0.46 13.10 -0.13
N PRO A 68 -0.37 12.05 -0.97
CA PRO A 68 -1.51 11.52 -1.71
C PRO A 68 -2.50 10.74 -0.82
N TRP A 69 -2.07 10.31 0.37
CA TRP A 69 -2.88 9.69 1.40
C TRP A 69 -2.42 10.11 2.81
N PRO A 70 -3.29 10.01 3.83
CA PRO A 70 -2.89 10.26 5.21
C PRO A 70 -1.74 9.30 5.62
N PRO A 71 -0.82 9.73 6.50
CA PRO A 71 0.21 8.85 7.02
C PRO A 71 -0.43 7.59 7.64
N PRO A 72 0.21 6.42 7.54
CA PRO A 72 -0.28 5.24 8.25
C PRO A 72 -0.42 5.57 9.74
N GLU A 73 -1.56 5.24 10.33
CA GLU A 73 -1.73 5.28 11.78
C GLU A 73 -0.63 4.41 12.38
N ARG A 74 0.22 5.02 13.22
CA ARG A 74 1.25 4.26 13.94
C ARG A 74 0.52 3.33 14.93
N PRO A 75 1.00 2.08 15.09
CA PRO A 75 0.47 1.17 16.10
C PRO A 75 0.67 1.71 17.51
#